data_AF-A0A3B9UFE5-F1
#
_entry.id   AF-A0A3B9UFE5-F1
#
_cell.length_a   1.000
_cell.length_b   1.000
_cell.length_c   1.000
_cell.angle_alpha   90.00
_cell.angle_beta   90.00
_cell.angle_gamma   90.00
#
_symmetry.space_group_name_H-M   'P 1'
#
loop_
_entity.id
_entity.type
_entity.pdbx_description
1 polymer ?
#
loop_
_entity_poly.entity_id
_entity_poly.type
_entity_poly.pdbx_seq_one_letter_code
_entity_poly.pdbx_strand_id
1 'polypeptide(L)' 'ITRTAMKNSLTLPEDEVARRLDAGDAYVIRVKMPRNEEVKFEDRIRGWVSVNTLNLDDKVLLKGDGMPTYHLANVVDD' A
#
# COMPACT_ATOMS: atom_id res chain seq x y z
N ILE A 1 -9.95 -8.88 6.30
CA ILE A 1 -9.56 -9.55 5.04
C ILE A 1 -8.06 -9.36 4.87
N THR A 2 -7.27 -10.42 4.75
CA THR A 2 -5.81 -10.31 4.58
C THR A 2 -5.45 -10.20 3.10
N ARG A 3 -4.33 -9.54 2.77
CA ARG A 3 -3.91 -9.36 1.36
C ARG A 3 -3.69 -10.66 0.59
N THR A 4 -3.47 -11.77 1.29
CA THR A 4 -3.33 -13.11 0.71
C THR A 4 -4.65 -13.73 0.25
N ALA A 5 -5.80 -13.19 0.68
CA ALA A 5 -7.12 -13.65 0.26
C ALA A 5 -7.73 -12.78 -0.87
N MET A 6 -7.05 -11.70 -1.28
CA MET A 6 -7.50 -10.82 -2.35
C MET A 6 -6.92 -11.27 -3.69
N LYS A 7 -7.56 -10.89 -4.81
CA LYS A 7 -6.97 -10.99 -6.16
C LYS A 7 -6.00 -9.83 -6.36
N ASN A 8 -4.70 -10.08 -6.32
CA ASN A 8 -3.66 -9.08 -6.53
C ASN A 8 -2.35 -9.73 -7.00
N SER A 9 -1.33 -8.92 -7.25
CA SER A 9 -0.03 -9.35 -7.74
C SER A 9 0.79 -10.22 -6.77
N LEU A 10 0.36 -10.41 -5.52
CA LEU A 10 1.00 -11.31 -4.56
C LEU A 10 0.36 -12.71 -4.54
N THR A 11 -0.84 -12.86 -5.10
CA THR A 11 -1.65 -14.09 -5.03
C THR A 11 -1.96 -14.66 -6.41
N LEU A 12 -1.84 -13.86 -7.46
CA LEU A 12 -1.99 -14.29 -8.84
C LEU A 12 -0.61 -14.64 -9.44
N PRO A 13 -0.55 -15.66 -10.32
CA PRO A 13 0.61 -15.90 -11.18
C PRO A 13 1.00 -14.67 -12.01
N GLU A 14 2.29 -14.51 -12.30
CA GLU A 14 2.82 -13.33 -13.02
C GLU A 14 2.23 -13.18 -14.43
N ASP A 15 2.02 -14.29 -15.13
CA ASP A 15 1.40 -14.34 -16.47
C ASP A 15 -0.06 -13.88 -16.43
N GLU A 16 -0.82 -14.28 -15.41
CA GLU A 16 -2.20 -13.81 -15.21
C GLU A 16 -2.25 -12.32 -14.86
N VAL A 17 -1.29 -11.82 -14.08
CA VAL A 17 -1.18 -10.38 -13.79
C VAL A 17 -0.89 -9.60 -15.06
N ALA A 18 0.10 -10.03 -15.86
CA ALA A 18 0.43 -9.39 -17.12
C ALA A 18 -0.76 -9.36 -18.08
N ARG A 19 -1.46 -10.49 -18.24
CA ARG A 19 -2.65 -10.60 -19.09
C ARG A 19 -3.76 -9.62 -18.69
N ARG A 20 -3.97 -9.41 -17.39
CA ARG A 20 -4.98 -8.44 -16.88
C ARG A 20 -4.58 -7.00 -17.13
N LEU A 21 -3.29 -6.70 -16.97
CA LEU A 21 -2.75 -5.37 -17.25
C LEU A 21 -2.88 -5.06 -18.75
N ASP A 22 -2.52 -6.00 -19.63
CA ASP A 22 -2.65 -5.87 -21.09
C ASP A 22 -4.11 -5.74 -21.55
N ALA A 23 -5.03 -6.39 -20.84
CA ALA A 23 -6.47 -6.28 -21.08
C ALA A 23 -7.08 -4.95 -20.60
N GLY A 24 -6.34 -4.14 -19.83
CA GLY A 24 -6.84 -2.89 -19.26
C GLY A 24 -7.83 -3.10 -18.12
N ASP A 25 -7.78 -4.23 -17.40
CA ASP A 25 -8.60 -4.46 -16.21
C ASP A 25 -8.39 -3.34 -15.19
N ALA A 26 -9.46 -2.82 -14.59
CA ALA A 26 -9.35 -1.78 -13.57
C ALA A 26 -8.64 -2.30 -12.30
N TYR A 27 -7.64 -1.57 -11.80
CA TYR A 27 -6.91 -1.90 -10.59
C TYR A 27 -6.59 -0.66 -9.75
N VAL A 28 -6.12 -0.89 -8.52
CA VAL A 28 -5.54 0.16 -7.66
C VAL A 28 -4.14 -0.28 -7.24
N ILE A 29 -3.28 0.69 -6.93
CA ILE A 29 -1.96 0.39 -6.33
C ILE A 29 -2.07 0.67 -4.83
N ARG A 30 -1.58 -0.26 -4.02
CA ARG A 30 -1.58 -0.18 -2.56
C ARG A 30 -0.16 -0.30 -2.02
N VAL A 31 0.11 0.33 -0.88
CA VAL A 31 1.39 0.14 -0.18
C VAL A 31 1.49 -1.30 0.33
N LYS A 32 2.62 -1.94 0.09
CA LYS A 32 2.91 -3.26 0.67
C LYS A 32 3.49 -3.05 2.06
N MET A 33 2.63 -2.93 3.08
CA MET A 33 3.12 -2.70 4.46
C MET A 33 3.98 -3.89 4.92
N PRO A 34 5.17 -3.65 5.51
CA PRO A 34 5.93 -4.68 6.20
C PRO A 34 5.10 -5.30 7.32
N ARG A 35 5.32 -6.58 7.64
CA ARG A 35 4.54 -7.28 8.68
C ARG A 35 5.33 -7.32 9.98
N ASN A 36 4.67 -6.95 11.07
CA ASN A 36 5.21 -7.04 12.43
C ASN A 36 6.55 -6.31 12.59
N GLU A 37 6.62 -5.10 12.04
CA GLU A 37 7.73 -4.19 12.26
C GLU A 37 7.29 -3.07 13.19
N GLU A 38 8.25 -2.54 13.95
CA GLU A 38 8.04 -1.39 14.80
C GLU A 38 8.57 -0.14 14.10
N VAL A 39 7.67 0.76 13.72
CA VAL A 39 8.02 2.07 13.16
C VAL A 39 8.10 3.05 14.31
N LYS A 40 9.30 3.60 14.52
CA LYS A 40 9.59 4.56 15.58
C LYS A 40 10.09 5.88 15.00
N PHE A 41 9.59 6.97 15.54
CA PHE A 41 10.06 8.32 15.22
C PHE A 41 9.94 9.22 16.45
N GLU A 42 10.79 10.24 16.51
CA GLU A 42 10.74 11.26 17.56
C GLU A 42 9.88 12.45 17.09
N ASP A 43 8.70 12.58 17.66
CA ASP A 43 7.82 13.73 17.46
C ASP A 43 8.29 14.90 18.35
N ARG A 44 8.36 16.12 17.78
CA ARG A 44 8.89 17.30 18.48
C ARG A 44 8.09 17.73 19.71
N ILE A 45 6.85 17.30 19.85
CA ILE A 45 5.95 17.65 20.96
C ILE A 45 5.71 16.43 21.86
N ARG A 46 5.51 15.25 21.27
CA ARG A 46 5.13 14.03 21.97
C ARG A 46 6.31 13.13 22.33
N GLY A 47 7.52 13.44 21.87
CA GLY A 47 8.69 12.57 22.03
C GLY A 47 8.59 11.30 21.19
N TRP A 48 9.11 10.19 21.68
CA TRP A 48 9.10 8.91 20.96
C TRP A 48 7.68 8.38 20.74
N VAL A 49 7.31 8.26 19.47
CA VAL A 49 6.09 7.58 19.02
C VAL A 49 6.49 6.26 18.39
N SER A 50 5.80 5.18 18.76
CA SER A 50 5.99 3.85 18.21
C SER A 50 4.68 3.28 17.70
N VAL A 51 4.69 2.73 16.48
CA VAL A 51 3.55 2.06 15.86
C VAL A 51 3.99 0.72 15.31
N ASN A 52 3.30 -0.35 15.70
CA ASN A 52 3.51 -1.66 15.09
C ASN A 52 2.73 -1.74 13.76
N THR A 53 3.39 -2.20 12.69
CA THR A 53 2.79 -2.28 11.35
C THR A 53 1.65 -3.29 11.22
N LEU A 54 1.45 -4.19 12.19
CA LEU A 54 0.25 -5.04 12.26
C LEU A 54 -1.04 -4.24 12.43
N ASN A 55 -0.94 -3.02 12.97
CA ASN A 55 -2.07 -2.12 13.13
C ASN A 55 -2.31 -1.23 11.89
N LEU A 56 -1.52 -1.41 10.83
CA LEU A 56 -1.57 -0.61 9.60
C LEU A 56 -2.02 -1.46 8.41
N ASP A 57 -2.95 -0.92 7.62
CA ASP A 57 -3.43 -1.57 6.41
C ASP A 57 -2.56 -1.23 5.18
N ASP A 58 -2.67 -2.07 4.14
CA ASP A 58 -2.22 -1.76 2.78
C ASP A 58 -3.11 -0.67 2.15
N LYS A 59 -2.86 0.59 2.52
CA LYS A 59 -3.58 1.77 2.02
C LYS A 59 -3.40 1.94 0.51
N VAL A 60 -4.43 2.47 -0.16
CA VAL A 60 -4.36 2.81 -1.59
C VAL A 60 -3.45 4.01 -1.80
N LEU A 61 -2.54 3.89 -2.76
CA LEU A 61 -1.60 4.93 -3.21
C LEU A 61 -2.04 5.56 -4.53
N LEU A 62 -2.48 4.73 -5.50
CA LEU A 62 -3.09 5.19 -6.76
C LEU A 62 -4.46 4.54 -6.92
N LYS A 63 -5.44 5.36 -7.26
CA LYS A 63 -6.79 4.93 -7.58
C LYS A 63 -6.87 4.38 -9.01
N GLY A 64 -7.99 3.75 -9.37
CA GLY A 64 -8.20 3.18 -10.71
C GLY A 64 -8.36 4.22 -11.83
N ASP A 65 -8.56 5.49 -11.48
CA ASP A 65 -8.52 6.62 -12.41
C ASP A 65 -7.09 7.18 -12.60
N GLY A 66 -6.07 6.53 -12.01
CA GLY A 66 -4.67 6.97 -12.09
C GLY A 66 -4.32 8.13 -11.16
N MET A 67 -5.26 8.68 -10.41
CA MET A 67 -4.98 9.80 -9.50
C MET A 67 -4.37 9.30 -8.18
N PRO A 68 -3.34 9.99 -7.64
CA PRO A 68 -2.73 9.62 -6.36
C PRO A 68 -3.68 9.93 -5.19
N THR A 69 -3.52 9.20 -4.10
CA THR A 69 -4.14 9.56 -2.81
C THR A 69 -3.28 10.59 -2.09
N TYR A 70 -3.86 11.25 -1.07
CA TYR A 70 -3.12 12.18 -0.20
C TYR A 70 -1.81 11.58 0.32
N HIS A 71 -1.85 10.33 0.79
CA HIS A 71 -0.67 9.66 1.36
C HIS A 71 0.48 9.52 0.36
N LEU A 72 0.19 9.30 -0.93
CA LEU A 72 1.25 9.23 -1.95
C LEU A 72 1.69 10.63 -2.36
N ALA A 73 0.75 11.52 -2.68
CA ALA A 73 1.06 12.85 -3.19
C ALA A 73 1.86 13.68 -2.19
N ASN A 74 1.39 13.78 -0.94
CA ASN A 74 2.07 14.59 0.08
C ASN A 74 3.48 14.09 0.38
N VAL A 75 3.70 12.77 0.48
CA VAL A 75 5.02 12.20 0.81
C VAL A 75 6.01 12.31 -0.37
N VAL A 76 5.53 12.39 -1.61
CA VAL A 76 6.39 12.60 -2.78
C VAL A 76 6.74 14.09 -2.95
N ASP A 77 5.83 14.98 -2.59
CA ASP A 77 6.03 16.43 -2.69
C ASP A 77 6.97 16.97 -1.59
N ASP A 78 6.92 16.39 -0.39
CA ASP A 78 7.80 16.70 0.75
C ASP A 78 9.20 16.04 0.61
#